data_AF-A0A7C6T2L1-F1
#
_entry.id   AF-A0A7C6T2L1-F1
#
_cell.length_a   1.000
_cell.length_b   1.000
_cell.length_c   1.000
_cell.angle_alpha   90.00
_cell.angle_beta   90.00
_cell.angle_gamma   90.00
#
_symmetry.space_group_name_H-M   'P 1'
#
loop_
_entity.id
_entity.type
_entity.pdbx_description
1 polymer ?
#
loop_
_entity_poly.entity_id
_entity_poly.type
_entity_poly.pdbx_seq_one_letter_code
_entity_poly.pdbx_strand_id
1 'polypeptide(L)'
;MSGKTVPQETEPQDLNTQFLSFCRSGRLAGSKGNLEAAGFLKEALEREGYTAHIHADPRFALLPAPLGLGLAALAVVYWIATGQISLLIATALMLGPMLKTATGIKSGTPLAVFGVRPAPGESPAPTVILGAHFDTVSLPLQGSFFTASLITVVFMVGVLAIADLVSPILAVLASVAAGFFLYGNASPGGDDNASGVFAVLECARHLKSTCNVNVVPVFFNFEEEGLFGSLAFSRRFLGRRGRGIPGINLDPSNSFMINFDCVGRGKRIYVSGDKNLAQMILSTSAARQVEVSTTSFYPSDHLSFGKPWKAISFARSDGYWMLGLSWIHSRADVPKKVDLTYVREVASIAVEFVRSIGK
;
A
#
# COMPACT_ATOMS: atom_id res chain seq x y z
N MET A 1 14.01 -30.19 45.88
CA MET A 1 13.16 -29.13 45.29
C MET A 1 14.08 -28.16 44.55
N SER A 2 14.23 -28.32 43.24
CA SER A 2 14.97 -27.37 42.40
C SER A 2 13.99 -26.81 41.39
N GLY A 3 13.57 -25.57 41.61
CA GLY A 3 12.64 -24.86 40.74
C GLY A 3 13.36 -24.44 39.46
N LYS A 4 12.93 -25.00 38.33
CA LYS A 4 13.30 -24.50 37.01
C LYS A 4 12.62 -23.15 36.81
N THR A 5 13.39 -22.07 36.83
CA THR A 5 12.97 -20.79 36.26
C THR A 5 12.91 -20.93 34.75
N VAL A 6 11.69 -20.90 34.21
CA VAL A 6 11.42 -20.75 32.78
C VAL A 6 11.86 -19.33 32.38
N PRO A 7 12.65 -19.14 31.31
CA PRO A 7 13.00 -17.80 30.85
C PRO A 7 11.73 -17.10 30.35
N GLN A 8 11.40 -15.94 30.93
CA GLN A 8 10.40 -15.05 30.38
C GLN A 8 10.90 -14.51 29.03
N GLU A 9 10.13 -14.74 27.97
CA GLU A 9 10.34 -14.13 26.66
C GLU A 9 10.35 -12.60 26.77
N THR A 10 11.48 -11.99 26.40
CA THR A 10 11.73 -10.54 26.42
C THR A 10 11.18 -9.85 25.16
N GLU A 11 9.87 -9.92 24.88
CA GLU A 11 9.30 -9.46 23.58
C GLU A 11 8.27 -8.29 23.53
N PRO A 12 8.08 -7.40 24.53
CA PRO A 12 7.25 -6.18 24.30
C PRO A 12 8.00 -4.90 23.90
N GLN A 13 9.26 -4.72 24.32
CA GLN A 13 10.00 -3.44 24.16
C GLN A 13 10.69 -3.27 22.80
N ASP A 14 10.96 -4.35 22.07
CA ASP A 14 11.69 -4.31 20.80
C ASP A 14 10.81 -3.87 19.61
N LEU A 15 9.62 -4.45 19.45
CA LEU A 15 8.74 -4.16 18.29
C LEU A 15 8.28 -2.69 18.23
N ASN A 16 7.90 -2.10 19.38
CA ASN A 16 7.54 -0.69 19.46
C ASN A 16 8.71 0.21 19.07
N THR A 17 9.93 -0.13 19.51
CA THR A 17 11.14 0.62 19.18
C THR A 17 11.45 0.53 17.69
N GLN A 18 11.36 -0.67 17.11
CA GLN A 18 11.53 -0.88 15.67
C GLN A 18 10.47 -0.11 14.87
N PHE A 19 9.20 -0.15 15.28
CA PHE A 19 8.10 0.57 14.64
C PHE A 19 8.34 2.08 14.62
N LEU A 20 8.67 2.67 15.78
CA LEU A 20 8.97 4.10 15.87
C LEU A 20 10.22 4.49 15.08
N SER A 21 11.24 3.64 15.06
CA SER A 21 12.45 3.86 14.26
C SER A 21 12.14 3.85 12.76
N PHE A 22 11.36 2.86 12.30
CA PHE A 22 10.92 2.75 10.91
C PHE A 22 10.10 3.97 10.45
N CYS A 23 9.39 4.63 11.37
CA CYS A 23 8.62 5.83 11.08
C CYS A 23 9.42 7.14 11.15
N ARG A 24 10.60 7.16 11.76
CA ARG A 24 11.32 8.39 12.07
C ARG A 24 11.87 9.10 10.82
N SER A 25 12.39 8.35 9.85
CA SER A 25 13.10 8.94 8.70
C SER A 25 12.17 9.56 7.65
N GLY A 26 10.84 9.38 7.76
CA GLY A 26 9.90 9.60 6.66
C GLY A 26 10.16 8.64 5.50
N ARG A 27 9.15 8.27 4.71
CA ARG A 27 9.34 7.27 3.64
C ARG A 27 8.72 7.68 2.33
N LEU A 28 8.73 8.98 2.03
CA LEU A 28 8.32 9.49 0.71
C LEU A 28 9.09 8.76 -0.40
N ALA A 29 8.37 8.23 -1.39
CA ALA A 29 8.96 7.45 -2.45
C ALA A 29 10.15 8.16 -3.13
N GLY A 30 11.29 7.46 -3.23
CA GLY A 30 12.54 8.00 -3.79
C GLY A 30 13.37 8.88 -2.86
N SER A 31 12.90 9.18 -1.65
CA SER A 31 13.70 9.87 -0.63
C SER A 31 14.73 8.95 0.04
N LYS A 32 15.69 9.54 0.75
CA LYS A 32 16.68 8.77 1.55
C LYS A 32 16.00 7.85 2.56
N GLY A 33 14.99 8.34 3.29
CA GLY A 33 14.28 7.54 4.29
C GLY A 33 13.47 6.38 3.67
N ASN A 34 12.97 6.54 2.44
CA ASN A 34 12.34 5.45 1.69
C ASN A 34 13.34 4.36 1.29
N LEU A 35 14.56 4.74 0.86
CA LEU A 35 15.62 3.77 0.56
C LEU A 35 16.13 3.06 1.82
N GLU A 36 16.26 3.79 2.94
CA GLU A 36 16.58 3.22 4.26
C GLU A 36 15.49 2.23 4.71
N ALA A 37 14.21 2.56 4.52
CA ALA A 37 13.09 1.67 4.80
C ALA A 37 13.13 0.39 3.96
N ALA A 38 13.44 0.48 2.66
CA ALA A 38 13.60 -0.69 1.80
C ALA A 38 14.73 -1.62 2.28
N GLY A 39 15.85 -1.04 2.73
CA GLY A 39 16.96 -1.78 3.34
C GLY A 39 16.55 -2.49 4.63
N PHE A 40 15.87 -1.76 5.54
CA PHE A 40 15.33 -2.32 6.78
C PHE A 40 14.40 -3.53 6.52
N LEU A 41 13.50 -3.42 5.54
CA LEU A 41 12.55 -4.48 5.20
C LEU A 41 13.25 -5.71 4.64
N LYS A 42 14.27 -5.51 3.80
CA LYS A 42 15.10 -6.60 3.29
C LYS A 42 15.77 -7.36 4.44
N GLU A 43 16.41 -6.64 5.37
CA GLU A 43 17.07 -7.25 6.52
C GLU A 43 16.09 -7.95 7.47
N ALA A 44 14.91 -7.37 7.69
CA ALA A 44 13.86 -7.97 8.50
C ALA A 44 13.37 -9.31 7.92
N LEU A 45 13.19 -9.38 6.59
CA LEU A 45 12.83 -10.62 5.90
C LEU A 45 13.92 -11.68 5.99
N GLU A 46 15.18 -11.30 5.79
CA GLU A 46 16.33 -12.22 5.90
C GLU A 46 16.47 -12.79 7.32
N ARG A 47 16.20 -11.98 8.35
CA ARG A 47 16.20 -12.42 9.75
C ARG A 47 15.14 -13.49 10.03
N GLU A 48 14.00 -13.42 9.36
CA GLU A 48 12.93 -14.44 9.45
C GLU A 48 13.15 -15.64 8.51
N GLY A 49 14.31 -15.72 7.84
CA GLY A 49 14.70 -16.87 7.01
C GLY A 49 14.14 -16.83 5.58
N TYR A 50 13.71 -15.68 5.09
CA TYR A 50 13.28 -15.50 3.70
C TYR A 50 14.47 -15.12 2.81
N THR A 51 14.48 -15.61 1.56
CA THR A 51 15.34 -15.04 0.53
C THR A 51 14.74 -13.71 0.08
N ALA A 52 15.36 -12.60 0.50
CA ALA A 52 14.83 -11.26 0.23
C ALA A 52 15.33 -10.69 -1.11
N HIS A 53 14.45 -9.97 -1.79
CA HIS A 53 14.67 -9.38 -3.09
C HIS A 53 14.19 -7.92 -3.11
N ILE A 54 14.93 -7.07 -3.81
CA ILE A 54 14.49 -5.72 -4.14
C ILE A 54 14.14 -5.70 -5.63
N HIS A 55 12.90 -5.34 -5.94
CA HIS A 55 12.45 -5.14 -7.31
C HIS A 55 12.55 -3.66 -7.68
N ALA A 56 13.37 -3.34 -8.67
CA ALA A 56 13.38 -2.06 -9.36
C ALA A 56 13.30 -2.31 -10.87
N ASP A 57 12.55 -1.48 -11.60
CA ASP A 57 12.47 -1.52 -13.06
C ASP A 57 12.39 -0.09 -13.62
N PRO A 58 13.52 0.49 -14.06
CA PRO A 58 13.55 1.82 -14.65
C PRO A 58 12.64 1.98 -15.88
N ARG A 59 12.30 0.88 -16.57
CA ARG A 59 11.39 0.93 -17.73
C ARG A 59 9.96 1.24 -17.32
N PHE A 60 9.60 0.98 -16.05
CA PHE A 60 8.27 1.26 -15.53
C PHE A 60 7.99 2.76 -15.43
N ALA A 61 9.03 3.61 -15.47
CA ALA A 61 8.89 5.07 -15.59
C ALA A 61 8.17 5.51 -16.89
N LEU A 62 8.12 4.65 -17.91
CA LEU A 62 7.36 4.88 -19.15
C LEU A 62 5.84 4.74 -18.97
N LEU A 63 5.34 4.42 -17.78
CA LEU A 63 3.90 4.44 -17.50
C LEU A 63 3.41 5.83 -17.07
N PRO A 64 3.98 6.49 -16.04
CA PRO A 64 3.57 7.85 -15.67
C PRO A 64 3.95 8.91 -16.72
N ALA A 65 5.08 8.78 -17.42
CA ALA A 65 5.56 9.84 -18.32
C ALA A 65 4.65 10.10 -19.56
N PRO A 66 4.21 9.08 -20.31
CA PRO A 66 3.32 9.28 -21.47
C PRO A 66 1.89 9.66 -21.07
N LEU A 67 1.42 9.23 -19.89
CA LEU A 67 0.12 9.69 -19.38
C LEU A 67 0.14 11.20 -19.11
N GLY A 68 1.20 11.70 -18.45
CA GLY A 68 1.36 13.14 -18.22
C GLY A 68 1.54 13.95 -19.51
N LEU A 69 2.36 13.46 -20.44
CA LEU A 69 2.57 14.13 -21.75
C LEU A 69 1.32 14.06 -22.65
N GLY A 70 0.58 12.96 -22.63
CA GLY A 70 -0.66 12.79 -23.38
C GLY A 70 -1.76 13.71 -22.87
N LEU A 71 -1.91 13.84 -21.55
CA LEU A 71 -2.79 14.83 -20.93
C LEU A 71 -2.37 16.26 -21.32
N ALA A 72 -1.07 16.55 -21.38
CA ALA A 72 -0.58 17.88 -21.73
C ALA A 72 -0.87 18.22 -23.20
N ALA A 73 -0.70 17.25 -24.11
CA ALA A 73 -1.07 17.40 -25.50
C ALA A 73 -2.58 17.61 -25.67
N LEU A 74 -3.40 16.85 -24.95
CA LEU A 74 -4.86 17.03 -24.94
C LEU A 74 -5.25 18.41 -24.41
N ALA A 75 -4.58 18.88 -23.37
CA ALA A 75 -4.77 20.22 -22.81
C ALA A 75 -4.45 21.34 -23.81
N VAL A 76 -3.37 21.19 -24.59
CA VAL A 76 -3.00 22.14 -25.65
C VAL A 76 -4.04 22.12 -26.77
N VAL A 77 -4.46 20.95 -27.25
CA VAL A 77 -5.50 20.83 -28.29
C VAL A 77 -6.81 21.47 -27.83
N TYR A 78 -7.21 21.19 -26.59
CA TYR A 78 -8.39 21.77 -25.98
C TYR A 78 -8.31 23.30 -25.90
N TRP A 79 -7.16 23.84 -25.48
CA TRP A 79 -6.93 25.28 -25.45
C TRP A 79 -7.01 25.91 -26.84
N ILE A 80 -6.37 25.31 -27.85
CA ILE A 80 -6.43 25.80 -29.24
C ILE A 80 -7.88 25.80 -29.74
N ALA A 81 -8.66 24.77 -29.42
CA ALA A 81 -10.03 24.61 -29.90
C ALA A 81 -11.04 25.55 -29.22
N THR A 82 -10.80 25.93 -27.96
CA THR A 82 -11.81 26.63 -27.13
C THR A 82 -11.36 27.98 -26.59
N GLY A 83 -10.07 28.30 -26.66
CA GLY A 83 -9.46 29.43 -25.97
C GLY A 83 -9.34 29.27 -24.46
N GLN A 84 -9.81 28.17 -23.88
CA GLN A 84 -9.81 27.95 -22.43
C GLN A 84 -8.50 27.31 -21.94
N ILE A 85 -7.88 27.88 -20.91
CA ILE A 85 -6.61 27.41 -20.34
C ILE A 85 -6.77 26.44 -19.16
N SER A 86 -7.99 26.06 -18.84
CA SER A 86 -8.36 25.27 -17.66
C SER A 86 -7.66 23.92 -17.60
N LEU A 87 -7.73 23.18 -18.70
CA LEU A 87 -7.10 21.88 -18.84
C LEU A 87 -5.57 21.97 -18.84
N LEU A 88 -5.01 23.10 -19.32
CA LEU A 88 -3.56 23.37 -19.25
C LEU A 88 -3.11 23.57 -17.80
N ILE A 89 -3.85 24.33 -17.01
CA ILE A 89 -3.56 24.55 -15.59
C ILE A 89 -3.66 23.22 -14.83
N ALA A 90 -4.76 22.47 -14.99
CA ALA A 90 -4.95 21.19 -14.33
C ALA A 90 -3.83 20.19 -14.67
N THR A 91 -3.43 20.14 -15.94
CA THR A 91 -2.35 19.24 -16.37
C THR A 91 -0.98 19.68 -15.88
N ALA A 92 -0.69 20.98 -15.85
CA ALA A 92 0.56 21.50 -15.31
C ALA A 92 0.75 21.14 -13.83
N LEU A 93 -0.34 21.16 -13.04
CA LEU A 93 -0.32 20.75 -11.62
C LEU A 93 -0.03 19.26 -11.44
N MET A 94 -0.55 18.40 -12.33
CA MET A 94 -0.34 16.94 -12.27
C MET A 94 1.01 16.50 -12.84
N LEU A 95 1.57 17.26 -13.78
CA LEU A 95 2.79 16.90 -14.49
C LEU A 95 4.01 16.83 -13.57
N GLY A 96 4.13 17.76 -12.60
CA GLY A 96 5.23 17.79 -11.64
C GLY A 96 5.35 16.50 -10.81
N PRO A 97 4.29 16.10 -10.08
CA PRO A 97 4.25 14.83 -9.35
C PRO A 97 4.52 13.62 -10.25
N MET A 98 3.90 13.53 -11.43
CA MET A 98 4.12 12.41 -12.36
C MET A 98 5.56 12.33 -12.86
N LEU A 99 6.19 13.46 -13.17
CA LEU A 99 7.61 13.52 -13.54
C LEU A 99 8.51 13.14 -12.37
N LYS A 100 8.19 13.57 -11.14
CA LYS A 100 8.92 13.18 -9.93
C LYS A 100 8.86 11.65 -9.74
N THR A 101 7.68 11.05 -9.86
CA THR A 101 7.52 9.59 -9.81
C THR A 101 8.30 8.90 -10.93
N ALA A 102 8.19 9.39 -12.18
CA ALA A 102 8.90 8.82 -13.32
C ALA A 102 10.42 8.89 -13.15
N THR A 103 10.95 10.03 -12.67
CA THR A 103 12.37 10.22 -12.41
C THR A 103 12.88 9.35 -11.27
N GLY A 104 12.11 9.21 -10.18
CA GLY A 104 12.41 8.30 -9.07
C GLY A 104 12.46 6.84 -9.50
N ILE A 105 11.48 6.37 -10.28
CA ILE A 105 11.48 5.01 -10.83
C ILE A 105 12.67 4.82 -11.78
N LYS A 106 12.92 5.80 -12.66
CA LYS A 106 14.03 5.76 -13.63
C LYS A 106 15.40 5.74 -12.96
N SER A 107 15.55 6.41 -11.81
CA SER A 107 16.79 6.41 -11.02
C SER A 107 17.00 5.13 -10.21
N GLY A 108 16.07 4.17 -10.27
CA GLY A 108 16.20 2.88 -9.61
C GLY A 108 15.62 2.82 -8.20
N THR A 109 14.72 3.76 -7.85
CA THR A 109 13.94 3.63 -6.61
C THR A 109 13.22 2.27 -6.61
N PRO A 110 13.28 1.50 -5.51
CA PRO A 110 12.56 0.24 -5.41
C PRO A 110 11.07 0.40 -5.72
N LEU A 111 10.51 -0.51 -6.51
CA LEU A 111 9.08 -0.65 -6.73
C LEU A 111 8.45 -1.61 -5.72
N ALA A 112 9.22 -2.59 -5.24
CA ALA A 112 8.83 -3.47 -4.14
C ALA A 112 10.05 -4.08 -3.44
N VAL A 113 9.88 -4.48 -2.17
CA VAL A 113 10.78 -5.38 -1.45
C VAL A 113 9.99 -6.64 -1.12
N PHE A 114 10.50 -7.82 -1.40
CA PHE A 114 9.76 -9.05 -1.12
C PHE A 114 10.65 -10.19 -0.67
N GLY A 115 10.09 -11.07 0.15
CA GLY A 115 10.73 -12.29 0.62
C GLY A 115 10.15 -13.50 -0.09
N VAL A 116 10.98 -14.51 -0.35
CA VAL A 116 10.52 -15.79 -0.87
C VAL A 116 10.96 -16.90 0.06
N ARG A 117 9.98 -17.71 0.46
CA ARG A 117 10.18 -18.98 1.15
C ARG A 117 9.27 -20.03 0.50
N PRO A 118 9.81 -20.84 -0.42
CA PRO A 118 9.05 -21.89 -1.07
C PRO A 118 8.61 -22.97 -0.08
N ALA A 119 7.45 -23.56 -0.31
CA ALA A 119 7.06 -24.82 0.32
C ALA A 119 8.05 -25.92 -0.10
N PRO A 120 8.40 -26.88 0.79
CA PRO A 120 9.19 -28.03 0.39
C PRO A 120 8.36 -28.94 -0.53
N GLY A 121 8.94 -29.36 -1.65
CA GLY A 121 8.33 -30.32 -2.58
C GLY A 121 8.25 -29.81 -4.02
N GLU A 122 7.88 -30.72 -4.94
CA GLU A 122 7.83 -30.44 -6.39
C GLU A 122 6.43 -30.01 -6.89
N SER A 123 5.37 -30.35 -6.14
CA SER A 123 3.97 -30.04 -6.50
C SER A 123 3.60 -28.57 -6.23
N PRO A 124 2.69 -27.96 -7.01
CA PRO A 124 2.23 -26.60 -6.76
C PRO A 124 1.52 -26.50 -5.40
N ALA A 125 2.22 -25.96 -4.40
CA ALA A 125 1.61 -25.58 -3.13
C ALA A 125 0.81 -24.28 -3.30
N PRO A 126 -0.26 -24.07 -2.50
CA PRO A 126 -0.94 -22.79 -2.45
C PRO A 126 0.06 -21.65 -2.25
N THR A 127 -0.15 -20.52 -2.91
CA THR A 127 0.71 -19.34 -2.75
C THR A 127 -0.06 -18.20 -2.12
N VAL A 128 0.51 -17.61 -1.07
CA VAL A 128 -0.06 -16.43 -0.42
C VAL A 128 0.94 -15.30 -0.45
N ILE A 129 0.54 -14.21 -1.09
CA ILE A 129 1.20 -12.91 -0.97
C ILE A 129 0.59 -12.18 0.22
N LEU A 130 1.46 -11.71 1.12
CA LEU A 130 1.11 -10.84 2.24
C LEU A 130 1.66 -9.46 1.92
N GLY A 131 0.78 -8.49 1.64
CA GLY A 131 1.16 -7.20 1.10
C GLY A 131 0.90 -6.02 2.02
N ALA A 132 1.73 -5.00 1.93
CA ALA A 132 1.47 -3.65 2.43
C ALA A 132 2.36 -2.68 1.64
N HIS A 133 2.03 -1.38 1.60
CA HIS A 133 2.95 -0.39 1.07
C HIS A 133 3.80 0.25 2.17
N PHE A 134 5.02 0.64 1.83
CA PHE A 134 5.96 1.23 2.80
C PHE A 134 6.28 2.69 2.51
N ASP A 135 5.89 3.22 1.35
CA ASP A 135 5.90 4.66 1.13
C ASP A 135 4.94 5.38 2.07
N THR A 136 5.13 6.69 2.14
CA THR A 136 4.25 7.62 2.84
C THR A 136 3.98 8.78 1.93
N VAL A 137 2.82 9.40 2.06
CA VAL A 137 2.63 10.68 1.41
C VAL A 137 3.33 11.79 2.19
N SER A 138 4.31 12.41 1.54
CA SER A 138 4.68 13.77 1.88
C SER A 138 4.50 14.66 0.67
N LEU A 139 3.47 15.50 0.67
CA LEU A 139 3.53 16.69 -0.15
C LEU A 139 4.74 17.54 0.28
N PRO A 140 5.55 18.02 -0.67
CA PRO A 140 6.59 19.02 -0.40
C PRO A 140 6.01 20.41 -0.08
N LEU A 141 4.69 20.54 0.09
CA LEU A 141 4.01 21.79 0.46
C LEU A 141 4.19 22.12 1.96
N GLN A 142 5.42 22.04 2.42
CA GLN A 142 5.93 23.00 3.39
C GLN A 142 6.23 24.30 2.64
N GLY A 143 5.18 25.01 2.24
CA GLY A 143 5.28 26.33 1.66
C GLY A 143 4.85 27.40 2.66
N SER A 144 5.45 28.58 2.56
CA SER A 144 4.94 29.79 3.25
C SER A 144 3.46 30.01 2.89
N PHE A 145 2.74 30.82 3.68
CA PHE A 145 1.36 31.25 3.38
C PHE A 145 1.16 31.56 1.88
N PHE A 146 2.13 32.23 1.25
CA PHE A 146 2.11 32.56 -0.18
C PHE A 146 2.05 31.36 -1.12
N THR A 147 2.77 30.29 -0.84
CA THR A 147 2.80 29.09 -1.71
C THR A 147 1.47 28.34 -1.61
N ALA A 148 0.91 28.24 -0.40
CA ALA A 148 -0.41 27.66 -0.19
C ALA A 148 -1.53 28.52 -0.82
N SER A 149 -1.47 29.84 -0.66
CA SER A 149 -2.42 30.77 -1.29
C SER A 149 -2.36 30.72 -2.82
N LEU A 150 -1.16 30.67 -3.41
CA LEU A 150 -1.00 30.58 -4.86
C LEU A 150 -1.60 29.28 -5.41
N ILE A 151 -1.38 28.16 -4.73
CA ILE A 151 -1.94 26.86 -5.13
C ILE A 151 -3.46 26.85 -4.97
N THR A 152 -4.01 27.42 -3.90
CA THR A 152 -5.47 27.59 -3.73
C THR A 152 -6.05 28.39 -4.87
N VAL A 153 -5.41 29.50 -5.26
CA VAL A 153 -5.90 30.35 -6.36
C VAL A 153 -5.85 29.60 -7.69
N VAL A 154 -4.75 28.93 -8.01
CA VAL A 154 -4.61 28.14 -9.25
C VAL A 154 -5.61 26.98 -9.28
N PHE A 155 -5.81 26.31 -8.15
CA PHE A 155 -6.80 25.25 -7.97
C PHE A 155 -8.24 25.78 -8.16
N MET A 156 -8.61 26.90 -7.53
CA MET A 156 -9.92 27.54 -7.70
C MET A 156 -10.18 27.96 -9.16
N VAL A 157 -9.17 28.48 -9.85
CA VAL A 157 -9.27 28.82 -11.28
C VAL A 157 -9.49 27.56 -12.13
N GLY A 158 -8.77 26.47 -11.85
CA GLY A 158 -8.97 25.19 -12.53
C GLY A 158 -10.37 24.60 -12.30
N VAL A 159 -10.87 24.68 -11.07
CA VAL A 159 -12.22 24.22 -10.69
C VAL A 159 -13.31 24.98 -11.42
N LEU A 160 -13.26 26.32 -11.38
CA LEU A 160 -14.26 27.17 -12.04
C LEU A 160 -14.33 26.86 -13.53
N ALA A 161 -13.18 26.59 -14.15
CA ALA A 161 -13.15 26.33 -15.57
C ALA A 161 -13.45 24.87 -15.96
N ILE A 162 -13.36 23.88 -15.06
CA ILE A 162 -13.99 22.55 -15.24
C ILE A 162 -15.52 22.67 -15.12
N ALA A 163 -16.01 23.57 -14.25
CA ALA A 163 -17.44 23.78 -14.05
C ALA A 163 -18.11 24.29 -15.32
N ASP A 164 -17.42 25.21 -15.99
CA ASP A 164 -17.85 25.79 -17.26
C ASP A 164 -17.78 24.81 -18.43
N LEU A 165 -16.87 23.83 -18.40
CA LEU A 165 -16.64 22.92 -19.52
C LEU A 165 -17.52 21.65 -19.49
N VAL A 166 -17.65 21.00 -18.34
CA VAL A 166 -18.23 19.65 -18.28
C VAL A 166 -19.52 19.64 -17.46
N SER A 167 -19.44 20.11 -16.23
CA SER A 167 -20.58 20.23 -15.32
C SER A 167 -20.11 20.90 -14.03
N PRO A 168 -20.91 21.82 -13.44
CA PRO A 168 -20.66 22.35 -12.10
C PRO A 168 -20.51 21.25 -11.04
N ILE A 169 -21.24 20.14 -11.17
CA ILE A 169 -21.17 19.01 -10.22
C ILE A 169 -19.83 18.28 -10.37
N LEU A 170 -19.40 18.01 -11.60
CA LEU A 170 -18.12 17.33 -11.85
C LEU A 170 -16.93 18.20 -11.44
N ALA A 171 -17.06 19.52 -11.60
CA ALA A 171 -16.07 20.47 -11.11
C ALA A 171 -15.96 20.48 -9.60
N VAL A 172 -17.09 20.46 -8.88
CA VAL A 172 -17.10 20.32 -7.42
C VAL A 172 -16.44 18.99 -7.01
N LEU A 173 -16.73 17.87 -7.69
CA LEU A 173 -16.09 16.59 -7.40
C LEU A 173 -14.58 16.59 -7.69
N ALA A 174 -14.16 17.17 -8.82
CA ALA A 174 -12.75 17.36 -9.16
C ALA A 174 -12.04 18.31 -8.18
N SER A 175 -12.76 19.32 -7.66
CA SER A 175 -12.29 20.20 -6.60
C SER A 175 -12.01 19.39 -5.34
N VAL A 176 -13.00 18.63 -4.87
CA VAL A 176 -12.85 17.86 -3.65
C VAL A 176 -11.68 16.88 -3.77
N ALA A 177 -11.54 16.22 -4.92
CA ALA A 177 -10.40 15.34 -5.21
C ALA A 177 -9.06 16.10 -5.20
N ALA A 178 -8.90 17.17 -5.98
CA ALA A 178 -7.62 17.89 -6.03
C ALA A 178 -7.30 18.68 -4.76
N GLY A 179 -8.30 19.21 -4.05
CA GLY A 179 -8.12 19.80 -2.71
C GLY A 179 -7.65 18.77 -1.68
N PHE A 180 -8.17 17.55 -1.75
CA PHE A 180 -7.67 16.42 -0.96
C PHE A 180 -6.22 16.07 -1.32
N PHE A 181 -5.88 15.96 -2.60
CA PHE A 181 -4.51 15.71 -3.05
C PHE A 181 -3.52 16.84 -2.71
N LEU A 182 -3.98 18.09 -2.59
CA LEU A 182 -3.13 19.28 -2.35
C LEU A 182 -3.02 19.69 -0.89
N TYR A 183 -4.06 19.48 -0.08
CA TYR A 183 -4.12 19.95 1.32
C TYR A 183 -4.29 18.81 2.32
N GLY A 184 -4.86 17.69 1.88
CA GLY A 184 -5.19 16.56 2.72
C GLY A 184 -4.09 15.53 2.82
N ASN A 185 -2.93 15.71 2.16
CA ASN A 185 -1.95 14.64 1.92
C ASN A 185 -0.55 14.92 2.52
N ALA A 186 -0.48 14.97 3.85
CA ALA A 186 0.73 15.19 4.63
C ALA A 186 0.78 14.21 5.81
N SER A 187 0.82 12.92 5.48
CA SER A 187 0.79 11.83 6.44
C SER A 187 2.21 11.42 6.85
N PRO A 188 2.56 11.44 8.15
CA PRO A 188 3.76 10.76 8.65
C PRO A 188 3.75 9.25 8.39
N GLY A 189 2.59 8.69 8.07
CA GLY A 189 2.39 7.30 7.68
C GLY A 189 2.61 6.31 8.80
N GLY A 190 2.02 6.60 9.95
CA GLY A 190 1.99 5.67 11.08
C GLY A 190 1.05 4.51 10.78
N ASP A 191 -0.22 4.81 10.61
CA ASP A 191 -1.24 3.83 10.24
C ASP A 191 -1.25 3.58 8.73
N ASP A 192 -0.90 4.59 7.93
CA ASP A 192 -0.90 4.63 6.46
C ASP A 192 0.53 4.78 5.88
N ASN A 193 1.36 3.74 5.82
CA ASN A 193 0.98 2.36 6.12
C ASN A 193 2.07 1.56 6.87
N ALA A 194 2.75 2.18 7.84
CA ALA A 194 3.66 1.42 8.72
C ALA A 194 2.92 0.32 9.52
N SER A 195 1.64 0.53 9.85
CA SER A 195 0.82 -0.51 10.51
C SER A 195 0.68 -1.77 9.66
N GLY A 196 0.40 -1.65 8.36
CA GLY A 196 0.32 -2.77 7.43
C GLY A 196 1.66 -3.44 7.21
N VAL A 197 2.75 -2.66 7.10
CA VAL A 197 4.11 -3.19 7.04
C VAL A 197 4.38 -4.12 8.22
N PHE A 198 4.06 -3.68 9.44
CA PHE A 198 4.29 -4.49 10.63
C PHE A 198 3.33 -5.67 10.75
N ALA A 199 2.12 -5.61 10.15
CA ALA A 199 1.24 -6.76 10.03
C ALA A 199 1.84 -7.85 9.13
N VAL A 200 2.44 -7.47 8.00
CA VAL A 200 3.14 -8.41 7.09
C VAL A 200 4.35 -9.04 7.79
N LEU A 201 5.16 -8.25 8.50
CA LEU A 201 6.31 -8.75 9.26
C LEU A 201 5.88 -9.73 10.37
N GLU A 202 4.81 -9.42 11.09
CA GLU A 202 4.26 -10.31 12.11
C GLU A 202 3.74 -11.61 11.49
N CYS A 203 3.06 -11.54 10.34
CA CYS A 203 2.66 -12.74 9.61
C CYS A 203 3.88 -13.58 9.18
N ALA A 204 4.92 -12.95 8.62
CA ALA A 204 6.13 -13.64 8.18
C ALA A 204 6.82 -14.38 9.35
N ARG A 205 6.94 -13.71 10.52
CA ARG A 205 7.50 -14.28 11.75
C ARG A 205 6.74 -15.53 12.22
N HIS A 206 5.41 -15.50 12.19
CA HIS A 206 4.57 -16.64 12.62
C HIS A 206 4.45 -17.76 11.60
N LEU A 207 4.69 -17.46 10.33
CA LEU A 207 4.56 -18.43 9.25
C LEU A 207 5.87 -19.12 8.90
N LYS A 208 7.00 -18.73 9.49
CA LYS A 208 8.34 -19.30 9.19
C LYS A 208 8.47 -20.82 9.33
N SER A 209 7.58 -21.47 10.07
CA SER A 209 7.52 -22.94 10.22
C SER A 209 6.46 -23.61 9.34
N THR A 210 5.65 -22.85 8.60
CA THR A 210 4.65 -23.40 7.67
C THR A 210 5.36 -23.99 6.46
N CYS A 211 5.12 -25.29 6.22
CA CYS A 211 5.77 -26.02 5.12
C CYS A 211 4.88 -26.13 3.88
N ASN A 212 3.56 -26.17 4.00
CA ASN A 212 2.69 -26.56 2.87
C ASN A 212 2.13 -25.38 2.06
N VAL A 213 2.65 -24.18 2.26
CA VAL A 213 2.19 -22.97 1.58
C VAL A 213 3.40 -22.12 1.22
N ASN A 214 3.46 -21.64 -0.02
CA ASN A 214 4.42 -20.62 -0.40
C ASN A 214 4.01 -19.29 0.21
N VAL A 215 4.83 -18.75 1.11
CA VAL A 215 4.56 -17.46 1.76
C VAL A 215 5.48 -16.41 1.17
N VAL A 216 4.88 -15.36 0.62
CA VAL A 216 5.59 -14.28 -0.09
C VAL A 216 5.21 -12.94 0.54
N PRO A 217 5.89 -12.50 1.60
CA PRO A 217 5.73 -11.14 2.10
C PRO A 217 6.23 -10.14 1.05
N VAL A 218 5.43 -9.13 0.74
CA VAL A 218 5.74 -8.09 -0.25
C VAL A 218 5.42 -6.71 0.34
N PHE A 219 6.37 -5.80 0.21
CA PHE A 219 6.24 -4.40 0.58
C PHE A 219 6.29 -3.55 -0.68
N PHE A 220 5.15 -3.00 -1.09
CA PHE A 220 5.04 -2.17 -2.28
C PHE A 220 5.52 -0.74 -2.00
N ASN A 221 6.02 -0.09 -3.04
CA ASN A 221 6.38 1.32 -3.01
C ASN A 221 5.51 2.07 -4.03
N PHE A 222 5.40 3.38 -3.90
CA PHE A 222 4.58 4.22 -4.77
C PHE A 222 3.11 3.78 -4.85
N GLU A 223 2.54 3.33 -3.73
CA GLU A 223 1.09 3.09 -3.62
C GLU A 223 0.35 4.43 -3.77
N GLU A 224 0.87 5.42 -3.07
CA GLU A 224 0.27 6.73 -2.88
C GLU A 224 0.26 7.58 -4.15
N GLU A 225 1.21 7.31 -5.04
CA GLU A 225 1.27 7.93 -6.36
C GLU A 225 0.50 7.17 -7.45
N GLY A 226 -0.14 6.03 -7.11
CA GLY A 226 -1.04 5.31 -8.01
C GLY A 226 -0.73 3.82 -8.18
N LEU A 227 -0.46 3.10 -7.09
CA LEU A 227 -0.26 1.64 -7.04
C LEU A 227 0.89 1.13 -7.95
N PHE A 228 1.90 1.97 -8.21
CA PHE A 228 2.91 1.64 -9.21
C PHE A 228 3.74 0.42 -8.81
N GLY A 229 4.05 0.26 -7.52
CA GLY A 229 4.79 -0.88 -7.00
C GLY A 229 4.06 -2.21 -7.18
N SER A 230 2.81 -2.29 -6.76
CA SER A 230 2.00 -3.51 -6.90
C SER A 230 1.68 -3.84 -8.35
N LEU A 231 1.44 -2.83 -9.19
CA LEU A 231 1.24 -3.03 -10.63
C LEU A 231 2.50 -3.55 -11.32
N ALA A 232 3.67 -2.99 -10.98
CA ALA A 232 4.95 -3.46 -11.51
C ALA A 232 5.24 -4.90 -11.09
N PHE A 233 5.05 -5.20 -9.80
CA PHE A 233 5.21 -6.54 -9.25
C PHE A 233 4.30 -7.56 -9.94
N SER A 234 3.00 -7.27 -10.01
CA SER A 234 2.00 -8.13 -10.65
C SER A 234 2.34 -8.41 -12.12
N ARG A 235 2.69 -7.37 -12.90
CA ARG A 235 3.10 -7.52 -14.31
C ARG A 235 4.39 -8.33 -14.47
N ARG A 236 5.35 -8.11 -13.58
CA ARG A 236 6.68 -8.74 -13.66
C ARG A 236 6.64 -10.21 -13.30
N PHE A 237 5.88 -10.58 -12.27
CA PHE A 237 5.98 -11.91 -11.67
C PHE A 237 4.73 -12.77 -11.91
N LEU A 238 3.54 -12.18 -12.03
CA LEU A 238 2.26 -12.92 -11.96
C LEU A 238 1.45 -12.90 -13.25
N GLY A 239 1.66 -11.90 -14.11
CA GLY A 239 0.93 -11.75 -15.37
C GLY A 239 1.19 -12.91 -16.34
N ARG A 240 0.39 -13.01 -17.41
CA ARG A 240 0.54 -14.03 -18.48
C ARG A 240 1.95 -14.08 -19.11
N ARG A 241 2.65 -12.94 -19.09
CA ARG A 241 4.04 -12.79 -19.57
C ARG A 241 5.04 -12.54 -18.42
N GLY A 242 4.60 -12.74 -17.19
CA GLY A 242 5.43 -12.63 -16.00
C GLY A 242 6.48 -13.73 -15.97
N ARG A 243 7.54 -13.52 -15.19
CA ARG A 243 8.68 -14.46 -15.07
C ARG A 243 8.48 -15.52 -13.98
N GLY A 244 7.35 -15.50 -13.27
CA GLY A 244 7.15 -16.27 -12.05
C GLY A 244 7.90 -15.67 -10.87
N ILE A 245 7.46 -15.98 -9.65
CA ILE A 245 8.22 -15.66 -8.43
C ILE A 245 9.38 -16.66 -8.31
N PRO A 246 10.63 -16.21 -8.07
CA PRO A 246 11.79 -17.11 -8.02
C PRO A 246 11.59 -18.29 -7.06
N GLY A 247 11.81 -19.52 -7.53
CA GLY A 247 11.73 -20.72 -6.70
C GLY A 247 10.30 -21.16 -6.34
N ILE A 248 9.25 -20.52 -6.87
CA ILE A 248 7.86 -20.93 -6.64
C ILE A 248 7.26 -21.47 -7.93
N ASN A 249 6.72 -22.68 -7.87
CA ASN A 249 5.85 -23.24 -8.90
C ASN A 249 4.42 -22.69 -8.70
N LEU A 250 4.10 -21.59 -9.38
CA LEU A 250 2.86 -20.84 -9.19
C LEU A 250 1.67 -21.51 -9.89
N ASP A 251 0.61 -21.79 -9.12
CA ASP A 251 -0.75 -22.00 -9.64
C ASP A 251 -1.62 -20.78 -9.29
N PRO A 252 -1.87 -19.87 -10.25
CA PRO A 252 -2.67 -18.67 -10.02
C PRO A 252 -4.11 -18.94 -9.56
N SER A 253 -4.68 -20.13 -9.82
CA SER A 253 -6.03 -20.49 -9.38
C SER A 253 -6.10 -20.87 -7.89
N ASN A 254 -4.95 -21.25 -7.33
CA ASN A 254 -4.72 -21.55 -5.92
C ASN A 254 -3.76 -20.53 -5.27
N SER A 255 -3.87 -19.27 -5.70
CA SER A 255 -3.05 -18.16 -5.22
C SER A 255 -3.88 -17.03 -4.66
N PHE A 256 -3.41 -16.47 -3.54
CA PHE A 256 -4.11 -15.47 -2.75
C PHE A 256 -3.21 -14.26 -2.52
N MET A 257 -3.82 -13.08 -2.48
CA MET A 257 -3.18 -11.83 -2.06
C MET A 257 -3.99 -11.24 -0.90
N ILE A 258 -3.34 -11.10 0.25
CA ILE A 258 -3.88 -10.46 1.44
C ILE A 258 -3.07 -9.20 1.70
N ASN A 259 -3.69 -8.06 1.47
CA ASN A 259 -3.11 -6.75 1.74
C ASN A 259 -3.51 -6.23 3.12
N PHE A 260 -2.62 -5.46 3.75
CA PHE A 260 -2.87 -4.77 5.01
C PHE A 260 -2.64 -3.28 4.82
N ASP A 261 -3.66 -2.49 5.12
CA ASP A 261 -3.64 -1.05 4.90
C ASP A 261 -4.52 -0.37 5.96
N CYS A 262 -3.90 0.49 6.77
CA CYS A 262 -4.54 1.16 7.91
C CYS A 262 -5.15 0.18 8.93
N VAL A 263 -4.31 -0.70 9.48
CA VAL A 263 -4.72 -1.80 10.38
C VAL A 263 -4.33 -1.60 11.84
N GLY A 264 -3.70 -0.48 12.16
CA GLY A 264 -3.19 -0.14 13.48
C GLY A 264 -4.10 0.80 14.28
N ARG A 265 -5.18 1.32 13.70
CA ARG A 265 -6.13 2.23 14.37
C ARG A 265 -7.57 1.93 13.97
N GLY A 266 -8.51 2.20 14.87
CA GLY A 266 -9.93 2.00 14.62
C GLY A 266 -10.47 0.68 15.17
N LYS A 267 -11.72 0.73 15.62
CA LYS A 267 -12.35 -0.36 16.39
C LYS A 267 -12.78 -1.55 15.54
N ARG A 268 -13.22 -1.32 14.31
CA ARG A 268 -13.83 -2.35 13.44
C ARG A 268 -12.86 -2.78 12.36
N ILE A 269 -12.81 -4.08 12.07
CA ILE A 269 -11.99 -4.63 10.98
C ILE A 269 -12.88 -4.88 9.77
N TYR A 270 -12.43 -4.39 8.62
CA TYR A 270 -13.07 -4.58 7.33
C TYR A 270 -12.16 -5.34 6.37
N VAL A 271 -12.80 -6.13 5.50
CA VAL A 271 -12.17 -6.76 4.33
C VAL A 271 -12.86 -6.26 3.07
N SER A 272 -12.08 -5.76 2.11
CA SER A 272 -12.54 -5.44 0.74
C SER A 272 -11.86 -6.33 -0.28
N GLY A 273 -12.52 -6.59 -1.41
CA GLY A 273 -11.96 -7.38 -2.53
C GLY A 273 -12.78 -8.63 -2.88
N ASP A 274 -12.07 -9.73 -3.20
CA ASP A 274 -12.69 -10.98 -3.65
C ASP A 274 -13.64 -11.58 -2.60
N LYS A 275 -14.90 -11.78 -3.00
CA LYS A 275 -15.97 -12.24 -2.09
C LYS A 275 -15.71 -13.65 -1.54
N ASN A 276 -15.12 -14.54 -2.34
CA ASN A 276 -14.90 -15.93 -1.91
C ASN A 276 -13.75 -15.99 -0.90
N LEU A 277 -12.65 -15.27 -1.15
CA LEU A 277 -11.55 -15.14 -0.20
C LEU A 277 -12.00 -14.44 1.09
N ALA A 278 -12.77 -13.36 0.98
CA ALA A 278 -13.35 -12.71 2.15
C ALA A 278 -14.16 -13.71 3.01
N GLN A 279 -15.05 -14.51 2.41
CA GLN A 279 -15.80 -15.51 3.16
C GLN A 279 -14.92 -16.59 3.82
N MET A 280 -13.87 -17.06 3.14
CA MET A 280 -12.91 -17.99 3.75
C MET A 280 -12.22 -17.36 4.96
N ILE A 281 -11.82 -16.09 4.88
CA ILE A 281 -11.21 -15.36 6.00
C ILE A 281 -12.20 -15.17 7.14
N LEU A 282 -13.43 -14.69 6.86
CA LEU A 282 -14.48 -14.51 7.87
C LEU A 282 -14.89 -15.83 8.54
N SER A 283 -14.65 -16.96 7.88
CA SER A 283 -14.91 -18.29 8.45
C SER A 283 -13.87 -18.74 9.48
N THR A 284 -12.71 -18.09 9.57
CA THR A 284 -11.69 -18.40 10.59
C THR A 284 -12.16 -18.04 11.99
N SER A 285 -11.62 -18.72 13.01
CA SER A 285 -12.00 -18.51 14.40
C SER A 285 -11.58 -17.13 14.88
N ALA A 286 -10.36 -16.70 14.55
CA ALA A 286 -9.85 -15.37 14.85
C ALA A 286 -10.73 -14.27 14.26
N ALA A 287 -11.15 -14.39 12.99
CA ALA A 287 -12.02 -13.39 12.37
C ALA A 287 -13.39 -13.27 13.06
N ARG A 288 -13.98 -14.38 13.50
CA ARG A 288 -15.26 -14.38 14.23
C ARG A 288 -15.13 -13.76 15.62
N GLN A 289 -14.01 -14.00 16.31
CA GLN A 289 -13.78 -13.47 17.66
C GLN A 289 -13.74 -11.94 17.69
N VAL A 290 -13.28 -11.32 16.59
CA VAL A 290 -13.13 -9.87 16.48
C VAL A 290 -14.13 -9.23 15.49
N GLU A 291 -15.15 -10.01 15.11
CA GLU A 291 -16.28 -9.56 14.28
C GLU A 291 -15.88 -8.88 12.96
N VAL A 292 -14.93 -9.48 12.22
CA VAL A 292 -14.52 -8.97 10.90
C VAL A 292 -15.73 -8.90 9.96
N SER A 293 -15.88 -7.75 9.31
CA SER A 293 -16.97 -7.49 8.36
C SER A 293 -16.43 -7.27 6.95
N THR A 294 -17.28 -7.46 5.93
CA THR A 294 -16.93 -7.06 4.56
C THR A 294 -17.32 -5.61 4.30
N THR A 295 -16.63 -4.97 3.37
CA THR A 295 -17.00 -3.65 2.82
C THR A 295 -17.05 -3.71 1.30
N SER A 296 -17.90 -2.88 0.69
CA SER A 296 -18.14 -2.89 -0.75
C SER A 296 -16.95 -2.36 -1.55
N PHE A 297 -16.18 -1.42 -1.00
CA PHE A 297 -15.06 -0.81 -1.69
C PHE A 297 -14.04 -0.21 -0.72
N TYR A 298 -12.78 -0.57 -0.94
CA TYR A 298 -11.60 0.10 -0.40
C TYR A 298 -10.48 -0.03 -1.43
N PRO A 299 -9.98 1.05 -2.03
CA PRO A 299 -8.89 0.95 -3.00
C PRO A 299 -7.55 0.82 -2.27
N SER A 300 -6.74 -0.16 -2.68
CA SER A 300 -5.36 -0.36 -2.19
C SER A 300 -4.63 -1.33 -3.14
N ASP A 301 -3.39 -1.71 -2.82
CA ASP A 301 -2.49 -2.53 -3.67
C ASP A 301 -3.09 -3.85 -4.19
N HIS A 302 -4.00 -4.48 -3.44
CA HIS A 302 -4.71 -5.68 -3.87
C HIS A 302 -5.45 -5.51 -5.21
N LEU A 303 -5.79 -4.27 -5.63
CA LEU A 303 -6.42 -4.00 -6.92
C LEU A 303 -5.52 -4.33 -8.12
N SER A 304 -4.20 -4.38 -7.94
CA SER A 304 -3.25 -4.79 -8.97
C SER A 304 -3.28 -6.30 -9.26
N PHE A 305 -4.06 -7.06 -8.49
CA PHE A 305 -4.15 -8.52 -8.55
C PHE A 305 -5.52 -8.94 -9.11
N GLY A 306 -5.59 -9.04 -10.42
CA GLY A 306 -6.79 -9.52 -11.13
C GLY A 306 -6.89 -11.04 -11.18
N LYS A 307 -8.03 -11.52 -11.71
CA LYS A 307 -8.24 -12.95 -11.98
C LYS A 307 -7.08 -13.53 -12.79
N PRO A 308 -6.64 -14.77 -12.47
CA PRO A 308 -7.29 -15.74 -11.58
C PRO A 308 -6.95 -15.60 -10.08
N TRP A 309 -6.10 -14.64 -9.68
CA TRP A 309 -5.79 -14.41 -8.27
C TRP A 309 -7.03 -13.98 -7.49
N LYS A 310 -7.11 -14.40 -6.23
CA LYS A 310 -8.10 -13.90 -5.27
C LYS A 310 -7.38 -12.91 -4.35
N ALA A 311 -7.84 -11.66 -4.33
CA ALA A 311 -7.15 -10.58 -3.65
C ALA A 311 -8.10 -9.82 -2.74
N ILE A 312 -7.65 -9.52 -1.52
CA ILE A 312 -8.39 -8.72 -0.53
C ILE A 312 -7.45 -7.74 0.18
N SER A 313 -8.02 -6.72 0.81
CA SER A 313 -7.33 -5.83 1.73
C SER A 313 -8.06 -5.74 3.05
N PHE A 314 -7.31 -5.85 4.14
CA PHE A 314 -7.73 -5.48 5.48
C PHE A 314 -7.58 -3.97 5.68
N ALA A 315 -8.52 -3.41 6.44
CA ALA A 315 -8.42 -2.07 7.00
C ALA A 315 -9.21 -1.99 8.30
N ARG A 316 -8.87 -1.05 9.18
CA ARG A 316 -9.59 -0.76 10.42
C ARG A 316 -10.17 0.64 10.40
N SER A 317 -11.36 0.81 10.98
CA SER A 317 -12.08 2.10 10.98
C SER A 317 -12.91 2.26 12.26
N ASP A 318 -13.07 3.50 12.71
CA ASP A 318 -13.98 3.82 13.82
C ASP A 318 -15.46 3.85 13.40
N GLY A 319 -15.71 4.08 12.11
CA GLY A 319 -17.03 4.18 11.51
C GLY A 319 -17.42 2.95 10.69
N TYR A 320 -18.71 2.86 10.38
CA TYR A 320 -19.22 1.88 9.43
C TYR A 320 -18.76 2.17 8.01
N TRP A 321 -18.56 1.14 7.21
CA TRP A 321 -18.24 1.26 5.78
C TRP A 321 -17.03 2.16 5.50
N MET A 322 -16.05 2.17 6.41
CA MET A 322 -14.80 2.95 6.32
C MET A 322 -14.98 4.48 6.39
N LEU A 323 -16.17 4.97 6.79
CA LEU A 323 -16.44 6.40 7.03
C LEU A 323 -15.71 6.97 8.27
N GLY A 324 -14.86 6.18 8.93
CA GLY A 324 -14.14 6.55 10.15
C GLY A 324 -12.62 6.54 10.02
N LEU A 325 -12.09 6.78 8.83
CA LEU A 325 -10.66 6.85 8.53
C LEU A 325 -10.14 8.30 8.44
N SER A 326 -10.63 9.17 9.33
CA SER A 326 -10.38 10.62 9.26
C SER A 326 -8.92 11.03 9.46
N TRP A 327 -8.06 10.11 9.88
CA TRP A 327 -6.62 10.36 10.02
C TRP A 327 -5.80 10.03 8.78
N ILE A 328 -6.28 9.16 7.88
CA ILE A 328 -5.55 8.76 6.66
C ILE A 328 -5.28 10.01 5.81
N HIS A 329 -4.09 10.05 5.18
CA HIS A 329 -3.52 11.19 4.46
C HIS A 329 -3.29 12.45 5.32
N SER A 330 -3.84 12.54 6.53
CA SER A 330 -3.73 13.71 7.39
C SER A 330 -2.48 13.70 8.27
N ARG A 331 -2.11 14.87 8.79
CA ARG A 331 -1.06 15.01 9.81
C ARG A 331 -1.38 14.31 11.13
N ALA A 332 -2.62 13.88 11.33
CA ALA A 332 -3.02 13.12 12.50
C ALA A 332 -2.60 11.65 12.42
N ASP A 333 -2.11 11.18 11.28
CA ASP A 333 -1.58 9.83 11.13
C ASP A 333 -0.13 9.70 11.64
N VAL A 334 0.00 9.81 12.96
CA VAL A 334 1.28 9.77 13.66
C VAL A 334 1.53 8.39 14.26
N PRO A 335 2.79 7.89 14.25
CA PRO A 335 3.13 6.56 14.78
C PRO A 335 2.68 6.34 16.23
N LYS A 336 2.74 7.37 17.07
CA LYS A 336 2.33 7.30 18.49
C LYS A 336 0.85 6.99 18.72
N LYS A 337 0.01 7.07 17.68
CA LYS A 337 -1.43 6.77 17.76
C LYS A 337 -1.77 5.38 17.25
N VAL A 338 -0.80 4.65 16.72
CA VAL A 338 -0.96 3.26 16.27
C VAL A 338 -0.90 2.32 17.46
N ASP A 339 -1.83 1.38 17.53
CA ASP A 339 -1.83 0.29 18.50
C ASP A 339 -1.32 -1.00 17.83
N LEU A 340 -0.12 -1.44 18.21
CA LEU A 340 0.47 -2.67 17.68
C LEU A 340 -0.31 -3.93 18.11
N THR A 341 -1.18 -3.85 19.11
CA THR A 341 -2.12 -4.94 19.43
C THR A 341 -3.11 -5.14 18.29
N TYR A 342 -3.60 -4.06 17.68
CA TYR A 342 -4.50 -4.13 16.53
C TYR A 342 -3.80 -4.70 15.30
N VAL A 343 -2.53 -4.36 15.09
CA VAL A 343 -1.67 -4.93 14.04
C VAL A 343 -1.54 -6.44 14.21
N ARG A 344 -1.21 -6.91 15.43
CA ARG A 344 -1.09 -8.35 15.73
C ARG A 344 -2.41 -9.09 15.58
N GLU A 345 -3.52 -8.48 15.98
CA GLU A 345 -4.85 -9.06 15.85
C GLU A 345 -5.19 -9.33 14.37
N VAL A 346 -4.99 -8.33 13.49
CA VAL A 346 -5.25 -8.51 12.05
C VAL A 346 -4.28 -9.53 11.42
N ALA A 347 -3.01 -9.51 11.81
CA ALA A 347 -2.02 -10.50 11.38
C ALA A 347 -2.43 -11.93 11.78
N SER A 348 -2.97 -12.13 13.00
CA SER A 348 -3.38 -13.44 13.49
C SER A 348 -4.47 -14.10 12.64
N ILE A 349 -5.41 -13.29 12.10
CA ILE A 349 -6.46 -13.76 11.20
C ILE A 349 -5.86 -14.29 9.90
N ALA A 350 -4.95 -13.52 9.29
CA ALA A 350 -4.27 -13.93 8.07
C ALA A 350 -3.43 -15.19 8.30
N VAL A 351 -2.71 -15.27 9.43
CA VAL A 351 -1.92 -16.45 9.82
C VAL A 351 -2.81 -17.70 9.99
N GLU A 352 -3.97 -17.59 10.65
CA GLU A 352 -4.91 -18.71 10.77
C GLU A 352 -5.41 -19.17 9.40
N PHE A 353 -5.79 -18.23 8.52
CA PHE A 353 -6.20 -18.55 7.15
C PHE A 353 -5.09 -19.26 6.38
N VAL A 354 -3.86 -18.73 6.38
CA VAL A 354 -2.71 -19.33 5.69
C VAL A 354 -2.43 -20.75 6.21
N ARG A 355 -2.49 -20.95 7.52
CA ARG A 355 -2.34 -22.29 8.10
C ARG A 355 -3.48 -23.23 7.72
N SER A 356 -4.70 -22.73 7.52
CA SER A 356 -5.85 -23.56 7.16
C SER A 356 -5.77 -24.12 5.74
N ILE A 357 -5.22 -23.35 4.80
CA ILE A 357 -5.07 -23.80 3.39
C ILE A 357 -3.82 -24.67 3.18
N GLY A 358 -2.91 -24.71 4.16
CA GLY A 358 -1.75 -25.60 4.17
C GLY A 358 -1.98 -26.94 4.87
N LYS A 359 -3.19 -27.18 5.38
CA LYS A 359 -3.62 -28.51 5.83
C LYS A 359 -4.12 -29.28 4.62
#